data_AF-A0A920TX16-F1
#
_entry.id   AF-A0A920TX16-F1
#
_cell.length_a   1.000
_cell.length_b   1.000
_cell.length_c   1.000
_cell.angle_alpha   90.00
_cell.angle_beta   90.00
_cell.angle_gamma   90.00
#
_symmetry.space_group_name_H-M   'P 1'
#
loop_
_entity.id
_entity.type
_entity.pdbx_description
1 polymer ?
#
loop_
_entity_poly.entity_id
_entity_poly.type
_entity_poly.pdbx_seq_one_letter_code
_entity_poly.pdbx_strand_id
1 'polypeptide(L)'
;MWKKDDSFKEFGYGINWIEAQDYCEMLNEKQFAGYDDWRLPSGEEAKSVFFFTQSNTDKDGAETHISELFEPGGGHNTWTYEEKPDYQQYAQKFSFFTGNEMGET
;
A
#
# COMPACT_ATOMS: atom_id res chain seq x y z
N MET A 1 -3.35 11.32 -3.26
CA MET A 1 -3.63 11.40 -1.81
C MET A 1 -3.41 10.01 -1.22
N TRP A 2 -2.98 9.91 0.04
CA TRP A 2 -2.78 8.61 0.69
C TRP A 2 -3.86 8.38 1.75
N LYS A 3 -4.36 7.15 1.85
CA LYS A 3 -5.25 6.77 2.96
C LYS A 3 -4.39 6.58 4.20
N LYS A 4 -4.86 7.11 5.33
CA LYS A 4 -4.13 7.05 6.61
C LYS A 4 -4.10 5.64 7.21
N ASP A 5 -5.21 4.93 7.06
CA ASP A 5 -5.41 3.56 7.50
C ASP A 5 -5.15 2.58 6.36
N ASP A 6 -4.44 1.51 6.65
CA ASP A 6 -4.14 0.45 5.70
C ASP A 6 -5.34 -0.50 5.47
N SER A 7 -5.41 -1.14 4.31
CA SER A 7 -6.44 -2.15 4.03
C SER A 7 -6.34 -3.34 4.99
N PHE A 8 -5.13 -3.65 5.48
CA PHE A 8 -4.93 -4.69 6.51
C PHE A 8 -5.76 -4.42 7.77
N LYS A 9 -5.98 -3.16 8.13
CA LYS A 9 -6.76 -2.82 9.33
C LYS A 9 -8.25 -3.08 9.16
N GLU A 10 -8.77 -3.00 7.93
CA GLU A 10 -10.17 -3.30 7.64
C GLU A 10 -10.41 -4.78 7.40
N PHE A 11 -9.51 -5.47 6.68
CA PHE A 11 -9.65 -6.88 6.35
C PHE A 11 -9.06 -7.84 7.41
N GLY A 12 -8.05 -7.39 8.16
CA GLY A 12 -7.29 -8.21 9.09
C GLY A 12 -6.29 -9.18 8.44
N TYR A 13 -6.13 -9.13 7.12
CA TYR A 13 -5.18 -9.92 6.35
C TYR A 13 -4.61 -9.12 5.16
N GLY A 14 -3.48 -9.57 4.64
CA GLY A 14 -2.89 -9.00 3.42
C GLY A 14 -3.68 -9.45 2.21
N ILE A 15 -4.38 -8.51 1.57
CA ILE A 15 -5.16 -8.75 0.36
C ILE A 15 -4.24 -8.98 -0.84
N ASN A 16 -4.71 -9.73 -1.83
CA ASN A 16 -3.99 -9.88 -3.10
C ASN A 16 -4.12 -8.63 -3.99
N TRP A 17 -3.38 -8.59 -5.10
CA TRP A 17 -3.37 -7.41 -5.96
C TRP A 17 -4.74 -7.09 -6.59
N ILE A 18 -5.50 -8.12 -6.97
CA ILE A 18 -6.85 -7.98 -7.54
C ILE A 18 -7.79 -7.42 -6.47
N GLU A 19 -7.75 -7.97 -5.26
CA GLU A 19 -8.50 -7.44 -4.11
C GLU A 19 -8.09 -6.00 -3.77
N ALA A 20 -6.82 -5.63 -3.95
CA ALA A 20 -6.34 -4.27 -3.72
C ALA A 20 -6.89 -3.27 -4.75
N GLN A 21 -7.04 -3.71 -6.01
CA GLN A 21 -7.75 -2.92 -7.02
C GLN A 21 -9.24 -2.79 -6.70
N ASP A 22 -9.91 -3.90 -6.39
CA ASP A 22 -11.33 -3.93 -5.99
C ASP A 22 -11.59 -3.02 -4.79
N TYR A 23 -10.66 -3.02 -3.82
CA TYR A 23 -10.71 -2.13 -2.67
C TYR A 23 -10.64 -0.65 -3.08
N CYS A 24 -9.78 -0.29 -4.03
CA CYS A 24 -9.72 1.09 -4.54
C CYS A 24 -11.03 1.46 -5.25
N GLU A 25 -11.58 0.57 -6.08
CA GLU A 25 -12.86 0.78 -6.75
C GLU A 25 -14.01 0.95 -5.74
N MET A 26 -14.07 0.11 -4.71
CA MET A 26 -15.02 0.24 -3.61
C MET A 26 -14.89 1.57 -2.87
N LEU A 27 -13.67 2.08 -2.66
CA LEU A 27 -13.45 3.41 -2.06
C LEU A 27 -13.98 4.53 -2.98
N ASN A 28 -13.85 4.36 -4.30
CA ASN A 28 -14.36 5.31 -5.29
C ASN A 28 -15.88 5.34 -5.31
N GLU A 29 -16.52 4.18 -5.32
CA GLU A 29 -17.98 4.07 -5.26
C GLU A 29 -18.53 4.68 -3.96
N LYS A 30 -17.81 4.52 -2.85
CA LYS A 30 -18.17 5.11 -1.55
C LYS A 30 -17.84 6.60 -1.45
N GLN A 31 -17.17 7.18 -2.45
CA GLN A 31 -16.59 8.52 -2.42
C GLN A 31 -15.85 8.79 -1.10
N PHE A 32 -14.99 7.86 -0.70
CA PHE A 32 -14.36 7.89 0.62
C PHE A 32 -13.56 9.20 0.79
N ALA A 33 -13.74 9.85 1.95
CA ALA A 33 -13.21 11.19 2.24
C ALA A 33 -13.62 12.27 1.21
N GLY A 34 -14.70 12.06 0.45
CA GLY A 34 -15.18 12.96 -0.59
C GLY A 34 -14.47 12.82 -1.94
N TYR A 35 -13.70 11.74 -2.14
CA TYR A 35 -12.93 11.49 -3.36
C TYR A 35 -13.34 10.17 -4.03
N ASP A 36 -13.36 10.18 -5.36
CA ASP A 36 -13.67 9.04 -6.24
C ASP A 36 -12.50 8.61 -7.17
N ASP A 37 -11.27 9.07 -6.88
CA ASP A 37 -10.04 8.77 -7.65
C ASP A 37 -8.99 8.01 -6.81
N TRP A 38 -9.44 7.16 -5.88
CA TRP A 38 -8.62 6.19 -5.18
C TRP A 38 -8.08 5.15 -6.16
N ARG A 39 -6.75 4.97 -6.12
CA ARG A 39 -6.03 4.01 -6.94
C ARG A 39 -4.78 3.53 -6.19
N LEU A 40 -4.20 2.44 -6.67
CA LEU A 40 -2.90 1.99 -6.19
C LEU A 40 -1.80 3.00 -6.60
N PRO A 41 -0.81 3.24 -5.72
CA PRO A 41 0.32 4.13 -6.03
C PRO A 41 1.25 3.53 -7.08
N SER A 42 2.06 4.35 -7.74
CA SER A 42 3.23 3.89 -8.50
C SER A 42 4.37 3.46 -7.58
N GLY A 43 5.36 2.70 -8.09
CA GLY A 43 6.59 2.43 -7.36
C GLY A 43 7.32 3.72 -6.92
N GLU A 44 7.30 4.76 -7.75
CA GLU A 44 7.89 6.07 -7.45
C GLU A 44 7.11 6.84 -6.38
N GLU A 45 5.78 6.77 -6.39
CA GLU A 45 4.94 7.39 -5.36
C GLU A 45 5.14 6.70 -4.01
N ALA A 46 5.18 5.36 -3.99
CA ALA A 46 5.48 4.59 -2.79
C ALA A 46 6.88 4.89 -2.23
N LYS A 47 7.87 5.02 -3.12
CA LYS A 47 9.21 5.45 -2.73
C LYS A 47 9.26 6.89 -2.22
N SER A 48 8.41 7.77 -2.74
CA SER A 48 8.33 9.17 -2.31
C SER A 48 7.76 9.35 -0.91
N VAL A 49 6.99 8.37 -0.39
CA VAL A 49 6.53 8.37 1.01
C VAL A 49 7.47 7.62 1.95
N PHE A 50 8.44 6.89 1.41
CA PHE A 50 9.48 6.21 2.15
C PHE A 50 10.63 7.18 2.48
N PHE A 51 10.94 7.30 3.77
CA PHE A 51 12.02 8.15 4.26
C PHE A 51 12.74 7.47 5.42
N PHE A 52 14.05 7.27 5.28
CA PHE A 52 14.89 6.71 6.35
C PHE A 52 14.88 7.50 7.66
N THR A 53 14.49 8.78 7.61
CA THR A 53 14.37 9.64 8.80
C THR A 53 13.05 9.46 9.54
N GLN A 54 12.09 8.74 8.96
CA GLN A 54 10.82 8.44 9.59
C GLN A 54 10.83 7.02 10.15
N SER A 55 10.09 6.84 11.22
CA SER A 55 9.97 5.59 11.94
C SER A 55 8.51 5.40 12.29
N ASN A 56 7.91 4.31 11.84
CA ASN A 56 6.55 3.89 12.19
C ASN A 56 6.55 2.39 12.43
N THR A 57 5.45 1.83 12.94
CA THR A 57 5.38 0.44 13.35
C THR A 57 4.33 -0.31 12.55
N ASP A 58 4.69 -1.47 11.99
CA ASP A 58 3.77 -2.37 11.31
C ASP A 58 2.93 -3.21 12.30
N LYS A 59 1.97 -3.98 11.80
CA LYS A 59 1.10 -4.89 12.58
C LYS A 59 1.84 -5.85 13.51
N ASP A 60 3.06 -6.27 13.16
CA ASP A 60 3.87 -7.21 13.95
C ASP A 60 4.82 -6.49 14.92
N GLY A 61 4.77 -5.16 14.99
CA GLY A 61 5.70 -4.37 15.79
C GLY A 61 7.01 -4.05 15.06
N ALA A 62 7.12 -4.35 13.76
CA ALA A 62 8.33 -4.09 13.00
C ALA A 62 8.47 -2.59 12.66
N GLU A 63 9.68 -2.06 12.78
CA GLU A 63 9.97 -0.67 12.37
C GLU A 63 9.91 -0.55 10.85
N THR A 64 9.15 0.43 10.36
CA THR A 64 8.99 0.80 8.95
C THR A 64 9.46 2.23 8.78
N HIS A 65 10.01 2.55 7.61
CA HIS A 65 10.56 3.88 7.32
C HIS A 65 9.54 4.77 6.61
N ILE A 66 8.31 4.82 7.14
CA ILE A 66 7.23 5.68 6.65
C ILE A 66 6.82 6.67 7.74
N SER A 67 6.09 7.69 7.33
CA SER A 67 5.65 8.73 8.26
C SER A 67 4.77 8.21 9.39
N GLU A 68 4.95 8.76 10.59
CA GLU A 68 4.00 8.63 11.70
C GLU A 68 2.63 9.27 11.40
N LEU A 69 2.51 10.00 10.27
CA LEU A 69 1.21 10.42 9.74
C LEU A 69 0.33 9.21 9.39
N PHE A 70 0.91 8.07 9.05
CA PHE A 70 0.21 6.81 8.82
C PHE A 70 -0.10 6.12 10.15
N GLU A 71 -1.22 5.42 10.23
CA GLU A 71 -1.56 4.73 11.47
C GLU A 71 -0.63 3.54 11.71
N PRO A 72 -0.12 3.35 12.94
CA PRO A 72 0.67 2.18 13.28
C PRO A 72 -0.21 0.93 13.21
N GLY A 73 0.41 -0.21 12.90
CA GLY A 73 -0.27 -1.48 12.74
C GLY A 73 -0.74 -1.79 11.31
N GLY A 74 -0.33 -0.98 10.32
CA GLY A 74 -0.55 -1.28 8.91
C GLY A 74 0.40 -2.36 8.37
N GLY A 75 0.20 -2.76 7.11
CA GLY A 75 1.15 -3.64 6.42
C GLY A 75 2.51 -2.99 6.20
N HIS A 76 3.58 -3.79 6.23
CA HIS A 76 4.96 -3.34 5.94
C HIS A 76 5.26 -3.18 4.43
N ASN A 77 4.28 -3.41 3.57
CA ASN A 77 4.38 -3.27 2.12
C ASN A 77 3.05 -2.76 1.52
N THR A 78 3.12 -2.16 0.35
CA THR A 78 1.94 -1.74 -0.44
C THR A 78 2.00 -2.33 -1.84
N TRP A 79 0.85 -2.70 -2.40
CA TRP A 79 0.73 -2.98 -3.82
C TRP A 79 0.90 -1.69 -4.64
N THR A 80 1.42 -1.83 -5.85
CA THR A 80 1.53 -0.76 -6.84
C THR A 80 0.57 -1.05 -8.01
N TYR A 81 0.21 -0.01 -8.78
CA TYR A 81 -0.63 -0.22 -9.98
C TYR A 81 0.11 -0.94 -11.12
N GLU A 82 1.43 -1.10 -11.01
CA GLU A 82 2.26 -1.68 -12.06
C GLU A 82 2.05 -3.19 -12.17
N GLU A 83 1.27 -3.59 -13.18
CA GLU A 83 1.17 -4.97 -13.66
C GLU A 83 2.40 -5.32 -14.49
N LYS A 84 2.98 -6.49 -14.24
CA LYS A 84 4.01 -7.02 -15.13
C LYS A 84 3.34 -7.51 -16.42
N PRO A 85 3.63 -6.91 -17.59
CA PRO A 85 2.95 -7.27 -18.84
C PRO A 85 3.14 -8.74 -19.25
N ASP A 86 4.26 -9.35 -18.83
CA ASP A 86 4.54 -10.76 -19.09
C ASP A 86 3.73 -11.73 -18.21
N TYR A 87 3.15 -11.27 -17.10
CA TYR A 87 2.42 -12.12 -16.17
C TYR A 87 1.26 -11.37 -15.50
N GLN A 88 0.03 -11.61 -15.97
CA GLN A 88 -1.23 -11.07 -15.41
C GLN A 88 -1.47 -11.35 -13.92
N GLN A 89 -0.69 -12.24 -13.30
CA GLN A 89 -0.79 -12.56 -11.87
C GLN A 89 0.30 -11.85 -11.04
N TYR A 90 1.27 -11.20 -11.70
CA TYR A 90 2.38 -10.56 -11.01
C TYR A 90 2.18 -9.06 -10.99
N ALA A 91 2.10 -8.54 -9.78
CA ALA A 91 2.14 -7.12 -9.54
C ALA A 91 3.34 -6.75 -8.70
N GLN A 92 3.78 -5.50 -8.87
CA GLN A 92 4.83 -4.95 -8.03
C GLN A 92 4.25 -4.49 -6.69
N LYS A 93 4.98 -4.80 -5.62
CA LYS A 93 4.82 -4.26 -4.27
C LYS A 93 6.01 -3.38 -3.95
N PHE A 94 5.82 -2.42 -3.06
CA PHE A 94 6.91 -1.67 -2.46
C PHE A 94 7.01 -2.00 -0.98
N SER A 95 8.22 -2.34 -0.51
CA SER A 95 8.49 -2.64 0.89
C SER A 95 8.96 -1.39 1.62
N PHE A 96 8.17 -0.95 2.60
CA PHE A 96 8.52 0.16 3.49
C PHE A 96 9.55 -0.20 4.56
N PHE A 97 9.82 -1.50 4.70
CA PHE A 97 10.87 -2.02 5.56
C PHE A 97 12.24 -1.90 4.89
N THR A 98 12.34 -2.35 3.62
CA THR A 98 13.63 -2.39 2.91
C THR A 98 13.87 -1.23 1.96
N GLY A 99 12.81 -0.48 1.61
CA GLY A 99 12.86 0.56 0.56
C GLY A 99 13.01 0.00 -0.85
N ASN A 100 12.76 -1.29 -1.05
CA ASN A 100 12.88 -1.96 -2.35
C ASN A 100 11.53 -2.37 -2.91
N GLU A 101 11.46 -2.39 -4.24
CA GLU A 101 10.35 -2.98 -5.00
C GLU A 101 10.47 -4.51 -4.99
N MET A 102 9.38 -5.18 -4.66
CA MET A 102 9.25 -6.64 -4.60
C MET A 102 8.18 -7.08 -5.61
N GLY A 103 8.44 -8.14 -6.36
CA GLY A 103 7.40 -8.78 -7.19
C GLY A 103 6.83 -9.98 -6.45
N GLU A 104 5.52 -10.16 -6.46
CA GLU A 104 4.87 -11.37 -5.95
C GLU A 104 4.02 -12.02 -7.05
N THR A 105 3.98 -13.36 -7.02
CA THR A 105 3.28 -14.27 -7.95
C THR A 105 1.83 -14.47 -7.61
#